data_AF-A0A1V4J1N7-F1
#
_entry.id   AF-A0A1V4J1N7-F1
#
_cell.length_a   1.000
_cell.length_b   1.000
_cell.length_c   1.000
_cell.angle_alpha   90.00
_cell.angle_beta   90.00
_cell.angle_gamma   90.00
#
_symmetry.space_group_name_H-M   'P 1'
#
loop_
_entity.id
_entity.type
_entity.pdbx_description
1 polymer ?
#
loop_
_entity_poly.entity_id
_entity_poly.type
_entity_poly.pdbx_seq_one_letter_code
_entity_poly.pdbx_strand_id
1 'polypeptide(L)'
;MKKEPYNEYLLVFPSGNCKGFNDIEGAKAYINNYYERRLDNVFHKDGYNDATEIGGDEYRYNVFTQLGAEEGAKCEIYKTGAFIKEIDKELIFEDDKEEIISKLCEAKINFNIYDYSLDTVLANIQEVEYMEDFGTHVGKF
;
A
#
# COMPACT_ATOMS: atom_id res chain seq x y z
N MET A 1 0.22 1.67 29.10
CA MET A 1 0.36 3.03 28.52
C MET A 1 -0.14 2.90 27.09
N LYS A 2 -1.17 3.66 26.65
CA LYS A 2 -1.61 3.58 25.24
C LYS A 2 -0.46 4.12 24.39
N LYS A 3 0.23 3.24 23.66
CA LYS A 3 1.27 3.64 22.70
C LYS A 3 0.57 4.35 21.56
N GLU A 4 0.95 5.60 21.31
CA GLU A 4 0.50 6.31 20.12
C GLU A 4 1.31 5.85 18.91
N PRO A 5 0.70 5.73 17.73
CA PRO A 5 1.44 5.37 16.53
C PRO A 5 2.44 6.47 16.18
N TYR A 6 3.70 6.10 15.89
CA TYR A 6 4.69 7.05 15.41
C TYR A 6 4.31 7.65 14.05
N ASN A 7 3.67 6.85 13.20
CA ASN A 7 3.26 7.21 11.85
C ASN A 7 1.75 7.49 11.82
N GLU A 8 1.33 8.66 11.33
CA GLU A 8 -0.10 9.00 11.22
C GLU A 8 -0.84 8.12 10.20
N TYR A 9 -0.18 7.78 9.10
CA TYR A 9 -0.73 7.02 7.98
C TYR A 9 -0.03 5.68 7.81
N LEU A 10 -0.81 4.66 7.49
CA LEU A 10 -0.36 3.32 7.15
C LEU A 10 -0.68 3.06 5.68
N LEU A 11 0.36 2.88 4.87
CA LEU A 11 0.27 2.37 3.51
C LEU A 11 0.30 0.85 3.55
N VAL A 12 -0.68 0.20 2.92
CA VAL A 12 -0.75 -1.25 2.71
C VAL A 12 -0.55 -1.53 1.23
N PHE A 13 0.45 -2.35 0.90
CA PHE A 13 0.71 -2.80 -0.47
C PHE A 13 -0.20 -4.00 -0.82
N PRO A 14 -0.42 -4.29 -2.12
CA PRO A 14 -1.11 -5.50 -2.57
C PRO A 14 -0.59 -6.78 -1.89
N SER A 15 0.73 -6.86 -1.72
CA SER A 15 1.45 -7.94 -1.02
C SER A 15 1.17 -8.06 0.49
N GLY A 16 0.37 -7.17 1.05
CA GLY A 16 0.07 -7.08 2.49
C GLY A 16 1.14 -6.37 3.32
N ASN A 17 2.32 -6.11 2.75
CA ASN A 17 3.37 -5.36 3.43
C ASN A 17 2.88 -3.96 3.78
N CYS A 18 3.36 -3.43 4.90
CA CYS A 18 2.98 -2.11 5.37
C CYS A 18 4.16 -1.15 5.46
N LYS A 19 3.85 0.14 5.31
CA LYS A 19 4.81 1.23 5.51
C LYS A 19 4.13 2.43 6.16
N GLY A 20 4.80 3.01 7.15
CA GLY A 20 4.31 4.19 7.86
C GLY A 20 4.74 5.50 7.22
N PHE A 21 3.87 6.50 7.28
CA PHE A 21 4.12 7.88 6.88
C PHE A 21 3.51 8.86 7.89
N ASN A 22 4.13 10.03 8.05
CA ASN A 22 3.59 11.13 8.87
C ASN A 22 2.79 12.13 8.05
N ASP A 23 2.92 12.11 6.73
CA ASP A 23 2.21 12.97 5.82
C ASP A 23 1.61 12.16 4.68
N ILE A 24 0.38 12.52 4.30
CA ILE A 24 -0.37 11.80 3.27
C ILE A 24 0.27 11.97 1.89
N GLU A 25 0.83 13.14 1.59
CA GLU A 25 1.46 13.44 0.30
C GLU A 25 2.72 12.58 0.08
N GLY A 26 3.49 12.31 1.13
CA GLY A 26 4.62 11.39 1.11
C GLY A 26 4.20 9.94 0.83
N ALA A 27 3.06 9.50 1.39
CA ALA A 27 2.49 8.19 1.08
C ALA A 27 2.08 8.10 -0.40
N LYS A 28 1.40 9.13 -0.93
CA LYS A 28 1.01 9.21 -2.35
C LYS A 28 2.22 9.20 -3.28
N ALA A 29 3.21 10.04 -3.00
CA ALA A 29 4.45 10.09 -3.77
C ALA A 29 5.15 8.73 -3.76
N TYR A 30 5.10 7.99 -2.65
CA TYR A 30 5.65 6.64 -2.57
C TYR A 30 4.89 5.65 -3.46
N ILE A 31 3.55 5.68 -3.45
CA ILE A 31 2.71 4.83 -4.32
C ILE A 31 3.04 5.09 -5.80
N ASN A 32 3.11 6.36 -6.20
CA ASN A 32 3.43 6.71 -7.60
C ASN A 32 4.82 6.17 -7.99
N ASN A 33 5.83 6.34 -7.12
CA ASN A 33 7.17 5.80 -7.36
C ASN A 33 7.19 4.26 -7.38
N TYR A 34 6.34 3.60 -6.59
CA TYR A 34 6.20 2.14 -6.60
C TYR A 34 5.74 1.66 -7.98
N TYR A 35 4.66 2.23 -8.52
CA TYR A 35 4.12 1.82 -9.81
C TYR A 35 5.01 2.21 -10.99
N GLU A 36 5.67 3.37 -10.98
CA GLU A 36 6.66 3.72 -12.01
C GLU A 36 7.85 2.75 -12.02
N ARG A 37 8.33 2.32 -10.85
CA ARG A 37 9.37 1.28 -10.77
C ARG A 37 8.90 -0.09 -11.25
N ARG A 38 7.64 -0.44 -10.98
CA ARG A 38 7.04 -1.68 -11.48
C ARG A 38 6.96 -1.66 -13.01
N LEU A 39 6.51 -0.55 -13.57
CA LEU A 39 6.48 -0.30 -15.01
C LEU A 39 7.89 -0.43 -15.63
N ASP A 40 8.90 0.24 -15.06
CA ASP A 40 10.30 0.15 -15.50
C ASP A 40 10.82 -1.30 -15.47
N ASN A 41 10.47 -2.07 -14.43
CA ASN A 41 10.92 -3.46 -14.32
C ASN A 41 10.33 -4.37 -15.41
N VAL A 42 9.07 -4.14 -15.79
CA VAL A 42 8.43 -4.86 -16.91
C VAL A 42 9.13 -4.50 -18.23
N PHE A 43 9.43 -3.21 -18.45
CA PHE A 43 10.20 -2.76 -19.62
C PHE A 43 11.56 -3.45 -19.74
N HIS A 44 12.31 -3.56 -18.64
CA HIS A 44 13.67 -4.12 -18.67
C HIS A 44 13.69 -5.66 -18.74
N LYS A 45 12.66 -6.36 -18.25
CA LYS A 45 12.61 -7.83 -18.25
C LYS A 45 12.20 -8.42 -19.59
N ASP A 46 11.21 -7.84 -20.25
CA ASP A 46 10.61 -8.46 -21.44
C ASP A 46 11.25 -8.02 -22.76
N GLY A 47 12.36 -7.26 -22.70
CA GLY A 47 13.08 -6.82 -23.90
C GLY A 47 12.22 -5.99 -24.84
N TYR A 48 11.20 -5.31 -24.31
CA TYR A 48 10.27 -4.47 -25.07
C TYR A 48 11.00 -3.23 -25.58
N ASN A 49 11.58 -3.37 -26.76
CA ASN A 49 12.40 -2.36 -27.42
C ASN A 49 11.59 -1.44 -28.34
N ASP A 50 10.27 -1.34 -28.16
CA ASP A 50 9.41 -0.57 -29.07
C ASP A 50 8.28 0.20 -28.36
N ALA A 51 8.63 0.92 -27.29
CA ALA A 51 7.75 1.92 -26.68
C ALA A 51 7.40 3.11 -27.62
N THR A 52 7.85 3.07 -28.88
CA THR A 52 7.59 4.08 -29.90
C THR A 52 6.38 3.79 -30.79
N GLU A 53 5.87 2.55 -30.84
CA GLU A 53 4.78 2.15 -31.76
C GLU A 53 3.38 2.06 -31.13
N ILE A 54 3.28 1.92 -29.80
CA ILE A 54 2.00 1.91 -29.06
C ILE A 54 1.91 3.24 -28.32
N GLY A 55 0.85 4.03 -28.53
CA GLY A 55 0.67 5.30 -27.81
C GLY A 55 0.90 5.11 -26.31
N GLY A 56 1.79 5.91 -25.72
CA GLY A 56 2.38 5.64 -24.40
C GLY A 56 1.38 5.40 -23.26
N ASP A 57 0.15 5.91 -23.39
CA ASP A 57 -0.91 5.75 -22.40
C ASP A 57 -1.60 4.37 -22.47
N GLU A 58 -1.79 3.80 -23.67
CA GLU A 58 -2.45 2.50 -23.85
C GLU A 58 -1.57 1.35 -23.34
N TYR A 59 -0.25 1.47 -23.47
CA TYR A 59 0.68 0.49 -22.94
C TYR A 59 0.79 0.52 -21.41
N ARG A 60 0.87 1.72 -20.81
CA ARG A 60 0.83 1.88 -19.35
C ARG A 60 -0.43 1.24 -18.76
N TYR A 61 -1.57 1.50 -19.39
CA TYR A 61 -2.83 0.88 -19.00
C TYR A 61 -2.77 -0.66 -19.05
N ASN A 62 -2.17 -1.24 -20.09
CA ASN A 62 -2.03 -2.70 -20.21
C ASN A 62 -1.11 -3.28 -19.12
N VAL A 63 0.06 -2.69 -18.89
CA VAL A 63 0.99 -3.14 -17.85
C VAL A 63 0.34 -3.07 -16.48
N PHE A 64 -0.34 -1.96 -16.18
CA PHE A 64 -1.02 -1.80 -14.91
C PHE A 64 -2.21 -2.75 -14.76
N THR A 65 -3.01 -2.96 -15.80
CA THR A 65 -4.08 -3.97 -15.80
C THR A 65 -3.53 -5.37 -15.49
N GLN A 66 -2.40 -5.74 -16.10
CA GLN A 66 -1.73 -7.01 -15.83
C GLN A 66 -1.20 -7.07 -14.39
N LEU A 67 -0.57 -6.01 -13.89
CA LEU A 67 -0.10 -5.94 -12.50
C LEU A 67 -1.25 -6.05 -11.50
N GLY A 68 -2.42 -5.46 -11.79
CA GLY A 68 -3.61 -5.64 -10.95
C GLY A 68 -4.12 -7.09 -10.94
N ALA A 69 -4.05 -7.78 -12.09
CA ALA A 69 -4.39 -9.19 -12.17
C ALA A 69 -3.37 -10.10 -11.44
N GLU A 70 -2.09 -9.74 -11.46
CA GLU A 70 -1.00 -10.54 -10.87
C GLU A 70 -0.78 -10.28 -9.37
N GLU A 71 -0.80 -9.02 -8.93
CA GLU A 71 -0.49 -8.60 -7.56
C GLU A 71 -1.74 -8.45 -6.69
N GLY A 72 -2.93 -8.40 -7.29
CA GLY A 72 -4.18 -8.19 -6.60
C GLY A 72 -4.49 -6.71 -6.36
N ALA A 73 -5.20 -6.44 -5.26
CA ALA A 73 -5.78 -5.14 -4.94
C ALA A 73 -4.74 -4.00 -4.92
N LYS A 74 -5.22 -2.77 -5.16
CA LYS A 74 -4.40 -1.55 -5.18
C LYS A 74 -3.68 -1.27 -3.86
N CYS A 75 -2.72 -0.35 -3.89
CA CYS A 75 -2.18 0.23 -2.67
C CYS A 75 -3.27 1.04 -1.92
N GLU A 76 -3.41 0.83 -0.61
CA GLU A 76 -4.43 1.47 0.22
C GLU A 76 -3.79 2.28 1.36
N ILE A 77 -4.38 3.43 1.70
CA ILE A 77 -3.90 4.30 2.78
C ILE A 77 -4.96 4.39 3.89
N TYR A 78 -4.56 4.04 5.10
CA TYR A 78 -5.40 4.11 6.30
C TYR A 78 -4.80 5.06 7.33
N LYS A 79 -5.64 5.59 8.24
CA LYS A 79 -5.12 6.17 9.49
C LYS A 79 -4.60 5.05 10.36
N THR A 80 -3.32 5.08 10.75
CA THR A 80 -2.73 4.04 11.62
C THR A 80 -3.52 3.89 12.92
N GLY A 81 -3.98 5.01 13.49
CA GLY A 81 -4.80 4.99 14.70
C GLY A 81 -6.21 4.41 14.50
N ALA A 82 -6.77 4.43 13.29
CA ALA A 82 -8.02 3.74 13.01
C ALA A 82 -7.80 2.23 12.91
N PHE A 83 -6.71 1.80 12.27
CA PHE A 83 -6.34 0.39 12.19
C PHE A 83 -6.07 -0.23 13.56
N ILE A 84 -5.28 0.43 14.39
CA ILE A 84 -5.03 -0.01 15.77
C ILE A 84 -6.34 -0.14 16.57
N LYS A 85 -7.30 0.78 16.38
CA LYS A 85 -8.59 0.72 17.08
C LYS A 85 -9.44 -0.47 16.65
N GLU A 86 -9.43 -0.85 15.38
CA GLU A 86 -10.17 -2.04 14.95
C GLU A 86 -9.46 -3.32 15.43
N ILE A 87 -8.13 -3.39 15.36
CA ILE A 87 -7.36 -4.51 15.93
C ILE A 87 -7.67 -4.69 17.43
N ASP A 88 -7.82 -3.59 18.17
CA ASP A 88 -8.14 -3.62 19.60
C ASP A 88 -9.50 -4.28 19.89
N LYS A 89 -10.44 -4.25 18.94
CA LYS A 89 -11.77 -4.88 19.05
C LYS A 89 -11.79 -6.35 18.66
N GLU A 90 -10.80 -6.81 17.89
CA GLU A 90 -10.75 -8.18 17.41
C GLU A 90 -10.54 -9.17 18.57
N LEU A 91 -11.12 -10.36 18.42
CA LEU A 91 -10.96 -11.50 19.34
C LEU A 91 -9.65 -12.25 19.06
N ILE A 92 -8.55 -11.50 18.95
CA ILE A 92 -7.18 -12.03 18.84
C ILE A 92 -6.62 -12.21 20.26
N PHE A 93 -5.71 -13.18 20.47
CA PHE A 93 -5.02 -13.33 21.75
C PHE A 93 -4.34 -12.01 22.15
N GLU A 94 -4.42 -11.65 23.43
CA GLU A 94 -3.94 -10.33 23.90
C GLU A 94 -2.44 -10.13 23.63
N ASP A 95 -1.64 -11.21 23.71
CA ASP A 95 -0.21 -11.19 23.42
C ASP A 95 0.08 -10.87 21.94
N ASP A 96 -0.67 -11.47 21.01
CA ASP A 96 -0.54 -11.21 19.58
C ASP A 96 -0.97 -9.77 19.26
N LYS A 97 -2.03 -9.29 19.92
CA LYS A 97 -2.52 -7.92 19.79
C LYS A 97 -1.46 -6.91 20.26
N GLU A 98 -0.86 -7.12 21.42
CA GLU A 98 0.22 -6.26 21.93
C GLU A 98 1.43 -6.24 20.99
N GLU A 99 1.81 -7.38 20.41
CA GLU A 99 2.88 -7.47 19.43
C GLU A 99 2.56 -6.63 18.18
N ILE A 100 1.39 -6.85 17.58
CA ILE A 100 0.94 -6.15 16.37
C ILE A 100 0.92 -4.64 16.60
N ILE A 101 0.28 -4.19 17.70
CA ILE A 101 0.19 -2.77 18.05
C ILE A 101 1.60 -2.20 18.27
N SER A 102 2.49 -2.95 18.93
CA SER A 102 3.87 -2.49 19.11
C SER A 102 4.58 -2.26 17.78
N LYS A 103 4.46 -3.18 16.81
CA LYS A 103 5.05 -3.04 15.47
C LYS A 103 4.48 -1.84 14.71
N LEU A 104 3.16 -1.61 14.80
CA LEU A 104 2.50 -0.46 14.16
C LEU A 104 2.88 0.88 14.79
N CYS A 105 3.28 0.88 16.06
CA CYS A 105 3.76 2.08 16.76
C CYS A 105 5.23 2.42 16.49
N GLU A 106 6.00 1.56 15.82
CA GLU A 106 7.39 1.83 15.48
C GLU A 106 7.53 2.85 14.35
N ALA A 107 8.63 3.62 14.37
CA ALA A 107 8.95 4.55 13.29
C ALA A 107 9.15 3.82 11.95
N LYS A 108 9.83 2.68 11.99
CA LYS A 108 10.00 1.80 10.83
C LYS A 108 9.05 0.61 10.96
N ILE A 109 7.90 0.71 10.31
CA ILE A 109 6.95 -0.40 10.24
C ILE A 109 7.53 -1.49 9.34
N ASN A 110 7.78 -2.67 9.94
CA ASN A 110 8.07 -3.91 9.23
C ASN A 110 6.98 -4.92 9.61
N PHE A 111 5.89 -4.87 8.86
CA PHE A 111 4.65 -5.56 9.19
C PHE A 111 3.98 -6.01 7.90
N ASN A 112 3.36 -7.19 7.93
CA ASN A 112 2.52 -7.68 6.83
C ASN A 112 1.17 -8.10 7.41
N ILE A 113 0.08 -7.58 6.83
CA ILE A 113 -1.28 -7.85 7.33
C ILE A 113 -1.69 -9.31 7.19
N TYR A 114 -1.17 -10.02 6.19
CA TYR A 114 -1.58 -11.40 5.88
C TYR A 114 -0.95 -12.39 6.87
N ASP A 115 0.21 -12.06 7.45
CA ASP A 115 0.84 -12.86 8.51
C ASP A 115 -0.08 -13.01 9.74
N TYR A 116 -1.01 -12.06 9.91
CA TYR A 116 -1.96 -12.00 11.03
C TYR A 116 -3.42 -12.08 10.58
N SER A 117 -3.69 -12.37 9.30
CA SER A 117 -5.06 -12.43 8.72
C SER A 117 -5.90 -11.16 8.98
N LEU A 118 -5.27 -9.98 8.95
CA LEU A 118 -5.90 -8.69 9.24
C LEU A 118 -6.52 -8.02 7.99
N ASP A 119 -6.51 -8.67 6.84
CA ASP A 119 -7.16 -8.22 5.62
C ASP A 119 -8.67 -7.99 5.84
N THR A 120 -9.31 -8.87 6.60
CA THR A 120 -10.72 -8.72 6.99
C THR A 120 -10.98 -7.55 7.92
N VAL A 121 -9.99 -7.15 8.73
CA VAL A 121 -10.08 -6.00 9.63
C VAL A 121 -10.04 -4.70 8.83
N LEU A 122 -9.21 -4.64 7.79
CA LEU A 122 -9.12 -3.49 6.90
C LEU A 122 -10.43 -3.19 6.18
N ALA A 123 -11.23 -4.22 5.85
CA ALA A 123 -12.54 -4.04 5.22
C ALA A 123 -13.53 -3.22 6.07
N ASN A 124 -13.30 -3.12 7.39
CA ASN A 124 -14.12 -2.32 8.31
C ASN A 124 -13.60 -0.88 8.48
N ILE A 125 -12.48 -0.54 7.84
CA ILE A 125 -11.83 0.76 7.99
C ILE A 125 -12.02 1.54 6.71
N GLN A 126 -12.52 2.76 6.86
CA GLN A 126 -12.58 3.68 5.73
C GLN A 126 -11.15 4.09 5.34
N GLU A 127 -10.80 3.84 4.07
CA GLU A 127 -9.61 4.41 3.45
C GLU A 127 -9.62 5.94 3.57
N VAL A 128 -8.45 6.52 3.86
CA VAL A 128 -8.32 7.98 3.99
C VAL A 128 -8.59 8.67 2.67
N GLU A 129 -8.20 8.04 1.57
CA GLU A 129 -8.36 8.59 0.23
C GLU A 129 -8.45 7.46 -0.79
N TYR A 130 -9.39 7.60 -1.72
CA TYR A 130 -9.48 6.69 -2.85
C TYR A 130 -8.30 6.96 -3.79
N MET A 131 -7.33 6.05 -3.81
CA MET A 131 -6.33 5.98 -4.87
C MET A 131 -6.94 5.24 -6.07
N GLU A 132 -6.62 5.69 -7.28
CA GLU A 132 -6.78 4.84 -8.47
C GLU A 132 -5.90 3.60 -8.34
N ASP A 133 -6.27 2.53 -9.05
CA ASP A 133 -5.69 1.20 -8.85
C ASP A 133 -4.15 1.15 -9.03
N PHE A 134 -3.57 2.18 -9.65
CA PHE A 134 -2.15 2.28 -10.01
C PHE A 134 -1.50 3.64 -9.71
N GLY A 135 -2.04 4.38 -8.74
CA GLY A 135 -1.60 5.74 -8.43
C GLY A 135 -2.08 6.77 -9.46
N THR A 136 -1.86 8.05 -9.17
CA THR A 136 -2.29 9.12 -10.09
C THR A 136 -1.20 9.39 -11.10
N HIS A 137 -1.53 9.33 -12.40
CA HIS A 137 -0.60 9.75 -13.45
C HIS A 137 -0.23 11.22 -13.24
N VAL A 138 0.96 11.48 -12.70
CA VAL A 138 1.52 12.83 -12.65
C VAL A 138 2.20 13.05 -13.99
N GLY A 139 1.43 13.54 -14.97
CA GLY A 139 1.98 14.01 -16.22
C GLY A 139 3.10 15.00 -15.93
N LYS A 140 4.34 14.68 -16.33
CA LYS A 140 5.44 15.64 -16.28
C LYS A 140 5.11 16.74 -17.29
N PHE A 141 4.75 17.92 -16.78
CA PHE A 141 4.75 19.16 -17.56
C PHE A 141 6.19 19.56 -17.91
#